data_AF-A0A847L158-F1
#
_entry.id   AF-A0A847L158-F1
#
_cell.length_a   1.000
_cell.length_b   1.000
_cell.length_c   1.000
_cell.angle_alpha   90.00
_cell.angle_beta   90.00
_cell.angle_gamma   90.00
#
_symmetry.space_group_name_H-M   'P 1'
#
loop_
_entity.id
_entity.type
_entity.pdbx_description
1 polymer ?
#
loop_
_entity_poly.entity_id
_entity_poly.type
_entity_poly.pdbx_seq_one_letter_code
_entity_poly.pdbx_strand_id
1 'polypeptide(L)'
;MEIFILVLLILLNGLFSMSEVAVISARKSNLKYDALKGNKFAQAALELTRNIDQFLSTVQVGITLIGIVTGLFSGDVLASKFAPVLEWVGLSSKYSYSVAQILIVTLVTYLTILFGELIPKRIGMSSSEKIAKVIAKPMKWISRVTYPFVWILSRSTSLLYSLLNLPDRQTKITEDEIKSII
;
A
#
# COMPACT_ATOMS: atom_id res chain seq x y z
N MET A 1 -24.10 6.33 2.36
CA MET A 1 -23.43 5.15 1.75
C MET A 1 -21.98 5.47 1.38
N GLU A 2 -21.75 6.67 0.87
CA GLU A 2 -20.49 7.21 0.35
C GLU A 2 -19.43 7.36 1.44
N ILE A 3 -19.82 7.84 2.62
CA ILE A 3 -18.92 7.91 3.80
C ILE A 3 -18.45 6.51 4.21
N PHE A 4 -19.32 5.50 4.14
CA PHE A 4 -18.95 4.12 4.46
C PHE A 4 -17.92 3.57 3.46
N ILE A 5 -18.12 3.82 2.16
CA ILE A 5 -17.16 3.47 1.11
C ILE A 5 -15.81 4.15 1.36
N LEU A 6 -15.82 5.45 1.69
CA LEU A 6 -14.61 6.21 1.98
C LEU A 6 -13.87 5.65 3.20
N VAL A 7 -14.57 5.38 4.30
CA VAL A 7 -13.98 4.76 5.50
C VAL A 7 -13.40 3.39 5.16
N LEU A 8 -14.11 2.57 4.38
CA LEU A 8 -13.62 1.27 3.94
C LEU A 8 -12.34 1.39 3.10
N LEU A 9 -12.28 2.36 2.19
CA LEU A 9 -11.10 2.65 1.37
C LEU A 9 -9.91 3.08 2.25
N ILE A 10 -10.11 3.97 3.22
CA ILE A 10 -9.06 4.38 4.16
C ILE A 10 -8.54 3.18 4.96
N LEU A 11 -9.43 2.32 5.47
CA LEU A 11 -9.04 1.12 6.22
C LEU A 11 -8.27 0.12 5.35
N LEU A 12 -8.70 -0.05 4.10
CA LEU A 12 -8.02 -0.92 3.15
C LEU A 12 -6.63 -0.38 2.81
N ASN A 13 -6.49 0.93 2.60
CA ASN A 13 -5.19 1.59 2.44
C ASN A 13 -4.31 1.32 3.67
N GLY A 14 -4.87 1.50 4.86
CA GLY A 14 -4.21 1.20 6.12
C GLY A 14 -3.70 -0.23 6.22
N LEU A 15 -4.50 -1.21 5.81
CA LEU A 15 -4.10 -2.61 5.79
C LEU A 15 -2.90 -2.86 4.86
N PHE A 16 -2.94 -2.28 3.65
CA PHE A 16 -1.85 -2.37 2.68
C PHE A 16 -0.56 -1.72 3.22
N SER A 17 -0.69 -0.50 3.73
CA SER A 17 0.41 0.28 4.29
C SER A 17 1.06 -0.39 5.52
N MET A 18 0.24 -0.94 6.41
CA MET A 18 0.68 -1.73 7.56
C MET A 18 1.40 -3.00 7.12
N SER A 19 0.86 -3.70 6.13
CA SER A 19 1.41 -4.94 5.58
C SER A 19 2.79 -4.72 4.96
N GLU A 20 2.94 -3.66 4.17
CA GLU A 20 4.20 -3.24 3.57
C GLU A 20 5.31 -3.14 4.62
N VAL A 21 5.09 -2.30 5.62
CA VAL A 21 6.09 -2.00 6.63
C VAL A 21 6.34 -3.18 7.56
N ALA A 22 5.30 -3.95 7.91
CA ALA A 22 5.44 -5.15 8.71
C ALA A 22 6.32 -6.21 8.03
N VAL A 23 6.16 -6.43 6.73
CA VAL A 23 6.94 -7.42 5.97
C VAL A 23 8.39 -6.95 5.79
N ILE A 24 8.61 -5.67 5.50
CA ILE A 24 9.96 -5.10 5.40
C ILE A 24 10.69 -5.19 6.74
N SER A 25 9.99 -4.93 7.84
CA SER A 25 10.58 -4.83 9.17
C SER A 25 10.66 -6.18 9.90
N ALA A 26 10.03 -7.23 9.40
CA ALA A 26 10.04 -8.55 10.02
C ALA A 26 11.43 -9.21 9.92
N ARG A 27 11.91 -9.77 11.03
CA ARG A 27 13.18 -10.49 11.05
C ARG A 27 13.03 -11.86 10.37
N LYS A 28 13.69 -12.03 9.22
CA LYS A 28 13.67 -13.30 8.45
C LYS A 28 14.10 -14.51 9.28
N SER A 29 15.06 -14.34 10.20
CA SER A 29 15.53 -15.39 11.11
C SER A 29 14.42 -15.92 12.02
N ASN A 30 13.63 -15.02 12.61
CA ASN A 30 12.54 -15.37 13.52
C ASN A 30 11.39 -16.05 12.77
N LEU A 31 11.04 -15.54 11.58
CA LEU A 31 10.05 -16.19 10.72
C LEU A 31 10.49 -17.60 10.29
N LYS A 32 11.77 -17.78 9.95
CA LYS A 32 12.34 -19.09 9.62
C LYS A 32 12.28 -20.05 10.81
N TYR A 33 12.63 -19.58 12.00
CA TYR A 33 12.56 -20.37 13.23
C TYR A 33 11.12 -20.84 13.51
N ASP A 34 10.14 -19.94 13.44
CA ASP A 34 8.73 -20.28 13.63
C ASP A 34 8.21 -21.24 12.55
N ALA A 35 8.65 -21.08 11.29
CA ALA A 35 8.29 -21.96 10.19
C ALA A 35 8.82 -23.39 10.41
N LEU A 36 10.05 -23.54 10.91
CA LEU A 36 10.63 -24.84 11.27
C LEU A 36 9.87 -25.53 12.40
N LYS A 37 9.22 -24.76 13.29
CA LYS A 37 8.30 -25.27 14.32
C LYS A 37 6.91 -25.67 13.78
N GLY A 38 6.71 -25.64 12.45
CA GLY A 38 5.45 -26.03 11.82
C GLY A 38 4.42 -24.90 11.70
N ASN A 39 4.77 -23.65 11.98
CA ASN A 39 3.84 -22.53 11.83
C ASN A 39 3.63 -22.16 10.34
N LYS A 40 2.50 -22.59 9.78
CA LYS A 40 2.11 -22.32 8.38
C LYS A 40 2.00 -20.83 8.04
N PHE A 41 1.69 -19.96 9.00
CA PHE A 41 1.64 -18.51 8.78
C PHE A 41 3.05 -17.90 8.71
N ALA A 42 3.98 -18.42 9.53
CA ALA A 42 5.38 -18.03 9.46
C ALA A 42 6.02 -18.47 8.13
N GLN A 43 5.68 -19.67 7.64
CA GLN A 43 6.12 -20.13 6.33
C GLN A 43 5.62 -19.22 5.20
N ALA A 44 4.33 -18.86 5.22
CA ALA A 44 3.77 -17.94 4.21
C ALA A 44 4.40 -16.55 4.27
N ALA A 45 4.64 -16.01 5.48
CA ALA A 45 5.33 -14.73 5.64
C ALA A 45 6.77 -14.80 5.12
N LEU A 46 7.48 -15.90 5.40
CA LEU A 46 8.84 -16.12 4.90
C LEU A 46 8.87 -16.14 3.36
N GLU A 47 7.89 -16.78 2.71
CA GLU A 47 7.77 -16.76 1.25
C GLU A 47 7.56 -15.34 0.69
N LEU A 48 6.72 -14.52 1.33
CA LEU A 48 6.55 -13.11 0.92
C LEU A 48 7.86 -12.33 1.02
N THR A 49 8.66 -12.56 2.08
CA THR A 49 9.97 -11.89 2.23
C THR A 49 11.03 -12.35 1.23
N ARG A 50 10.82 -13.48 0.55
CA ARG A 50 11.69 -13.95 -0.55
C ARG A 50 11.34 -13.25 -1.86
N ASN A 51 10.05 -13.05 -2.14
CA ASN A 51 9.56 -12.34 -3.32
C ASN A 51 9.13 -10.91 -2.98
N ILE A 52 10.00 -10.19 -2.25
CA ILE A 52 9.64 -8.88 -1.67
C ILE A 52 9.32 -7.85 -2.75
N ASP A 53 10.02 -7.85 -3.88
CA ASP A 53 9.80 -6.86 -4.96
C ASP A 53 8.39 -6.97 -5.54
N GLN A 54 7.93 -8.18 -5.87
CA GLN A 54 6.57 -8.42 -6.37
C GLN A 54 5.51 -8.03 -5.34
N PHE A 55 5.77 -8.32 -4.06
CA PHE A 55 4.88 -7.94 -2.97
C PHE A 55 4.79 -6.41 -2.84
N LEU A 56 5.91 -5.70 -2.80
CA LEU A 56 5.95 -4.25 -2.70
C LEU A 56 5.25 -3.58 -3.89
N SER A 57 5.52 -4.04 -5.11
CA SER A 57 4.83 -3.53 -6.30
C SER A 57 3.31 -3.77 -6.23
N THR A 58 2.87 -4.95 -5.76
CA THR A 58 1.44 -5.23 -5.58
C THR A 58 0.79 -4.27 -4.59
N VAL A 59 1.41 -4.11 -3.42
CA VAL A 59 0.89 -3.26 -2.35
C VAL A 59 0.85 -1.80 -2.81
N GLN A 60 1.89 -1.31 -3.47
CA GLN A 60 1.97 0.06 -3.95
C GLN A 60 0.95 0.38 -5.03
N VAL A 61 0.68 -0.56 -5.95
CA VAL A 61 -0.42 -0.44 -6.92
C VAL A 61 -1.76 -0.36 -6.19
N GLY A 62 -1.98 -1.20 -5.18
CA GLY A 62 -3.18 -1.17 -4.35
C GLY A 62 -3.38 0.18 -3.65
N ILE A 63 -2.35 0.69 -2.98
CA ILE A 63 -2.34 1.99 -2.29
C ILE A 63 -2.66 3.11 -3.28
N THR A 64 -2.02 3.11 -4.45
CA THR A 64 -2.24 4.13 -5.49
C THR A 64 -3.68 4.11 -5.99
N LEU A 65 -4.22 2.93 -6.33
CA LEU A 65 -5.60 2.79 -6.81
C LEU A 65 -6.61 3.25 -5.76
N ILE A 66 -6.41 2.88 -4.50
CA ILE A 66 -7.27 3.32 -3.39
C ILE A 66 -7.20 4.84 -3.22
N GLY A 67 -6.00 5.41 -3.31
CA GLY A 67 -5.79 6.86 -3.25
C GLY A 67 -6.54 7.61 -4.36
N ILE A 68 -6.46 7.12 -5.60
CA ILE A 68 -7.16 7.71 -6.76
C ILE A 68 -8.68 7.64 -6.55
N VAL A 69 -9.22 6.47 -6.20
CA VAL A 69 -10.67 6.31 -5.98
C VAL A 69 -11.15 7.18 -4.83
N THR A 70 -10.38 7.25 -3.73
CA THR A 70 -10.69 8.09 -2.56
C THR A 70 -10.68 9.57 -2.92
N GLY A 71 -9.70 10.02 -3.70
CA GLY A 71 -9.61 11.39 -4.20
C GLY A 71 -10.80 11.77 -5.09
N LEU A 72 -11.15 10.92 -6.05
CA LEU A 72 -12.30 11.13 -6.93
C LEU A 72 -13.63 11.17 -6.14
N PHE A 73 -13.84 10.24 -5.20
CA PHE A 73 -15.05 10.21 -4.38
C PHE A 73 -15.18 11.43 -3.46
N SER A 74 -14.07 11.88 -2.85
CA SER A 74 -14.09 13.00 -1.91
C SER A 74 -14.24 14.35 -2.59
N GLY A 75 -13.58 14.56 -3.75
CA GLY A 75 -13.58 15.84 -4.44
C GLY A 75 -14.92 16.25 -5.02
N ASP A 76 -15.73 15.31 -5.50
CA ASP A 76 -16.98 15.62 -6.21
C ASP A 76 -18.22 15.26 -5.37
N VAL A 77 -18.28 14.00 -4.91
CA VAL A 77 -19.48 13.45 -4.25
C VAL A 77 -19.69 14.02 -2.85
N LEU A 78 -18.63 14.20 -2.07
CA LEU A 78 -18.76 14.79 -0.73
C LEU A 78 -18.84 16.32 -0.79
N ALA A 79 -18.12 16.96 -1.73
CA ALA A 79 -18.16 18.40 -1.92
C ALA A 79 -19.55 18.90 -2.31
N SER A 80 -20.22 18.23 -3.25
CA SER A 80 -21.59 18.56 -3.68
C SER A 80 -22.62 18.45 -2.55
N LYS A 81 -22.42 17.55 -1.59
CA LYS A 81 -23.29 17.45 -0.39
C LYS A 81 -22.97 18.48 0.67
N PHE A 82 -21.73 18.98 0.72
CA PHE A 82 -21.29 19.96 1.72
C PHE A 82 -21.50 21.40 1.28
N ALA A 83 -21.54 21.68 -0.04
CA ALA A 83 -21.77 23.02 -0.58
C ALA A 83 -23.07 23.69 -0.09
N PRO A 84 -24.24 23.01 -0.01
CA PRO A 84 -25.47 23.61 0.52
C PRO A 84 -25.38 24.01 2.00
N VAL A 85 -24.54 23.33 2.78
CA VAL A 85 -24.30 23.67 4.18
C VAL A 85 -23.54 24.99 4.27
N LEU A 86 -22.56 25.22 3.39
CA LEU A 86 -21.84 26.49 3.32
C LEU A 86 -22.74 27.63 2.84
N GLU A 87 -23.64 27.37 1.90
CA GLU A 87 -24.66 28.34 1.48
C GLU A 87 -25.58 28.75 2.63
N TRP A 88 -26.02 27.78 3.45
CA TRP A 88 -26.85 28.05 4.63
C TRP A 88 -26.14 28.91 5.69
N VAL A 89 -24.81 28.80 5.79
CA VAL A 89 -23.97 29.61 6.68
C VAL A 89 -23.68 31.01 6.09
N GLY A 90 -24.22 31.33 4.91
CA GLY A 90 -24.14 32.66 4.29
C GLY A 90 -23.07 32.80 3.22
N LEU A 91 -22.44 31.71 2.78
CA LEU A 91 -21.50 31.74 1.67
C LEU A 91 -22.25 31.87 0.33
N SER A 92 -21.75 32.70 -0.59
CA SER A 92 -22.36 32.85 -1.91
C SER A 92 -22.27 31.55 -2.70
N SER A 93 -23.38 31.13 -3.32
CA SER A 93 -23.48 29.91 -4.13
C SER A 93 -22.39 29.78 -5.21
N LYS A 94 -21.89 30.92 -5.72
CA LYS A 94 -20.77 30.96 -6.68
C LYS A 94 -19.47 30.35 -6.12
N TYR A 95 -19.22 30.47 -4.82
CA TYR A 95 -17.99 30.01 -4.17
C TYR A 95 -18.20 28.77 -3.31
N SER A 96 -19.43 28.47 -2.90
CA SER A 96 -19.76 27.37 -1.98
C SER A 96 -19.25 26.02 -2.45
N TYR A 97 -19.39 25.71 -3.73
CA TYR A 97 -18.89 24.44 -4.29
C TYR A 97 -17.36 24.34 -4.21
N SER A 98 -16.63 25.33 -4.72
CA SER A 98 -15.17 25.32 -4.72
C SER A 98 -14.58 25.29 -3.31
N VAL A 99 -15.17 26.04 -2.38
CA VAL A 99 -14.75 26.03 -0.97
C VAL A 99 -15.05 24.69 -0.30
N ALA A 100 -16.24 24.11 -0.55
CA ALA A 100 -16.58 22.77 -0.07
C ALA A 100 -15.61 21.72 -0.60
N GLN A 101 -15.29 21.77 -1.89
CA GLN A 101 -14.36 20.84 -2.51
C GLN A 101 -12.97 20.93 -1.88
N ILE A 102 -12.41 22.13 -1.72
CA ILE A 102 -11.10 22.30 -1.08
C ILE A 102 -11.12 21.76 0.35
N LEU A 103 -12.10 22.15 1.17
CA LEU A 103 -12.20 21.74 2.57
C LEU A 103 -12.33 20.22 2.71
N ILE A 104 -13.23 19.61 1.93
CA ILE A 104 -13.47 18.17 1.98
C ILE A 104 -12.25 17.39 1.51
N VAL A 105 -11.63 17.80 0.39
CA VAL A 105 -10.41 17.13 -0.11
C VAL A 105 -9.29 17.24 0.92
N THR A 106 -9.06 18.42 1.50
CA THR A 106 -8.04 18.60 2.54
C THR A 106 -8.32 17.73 3.77
N LEU A 107 -9.57 17.72 4.26
CA LEU A 107 -9.95 16.92 5.42
C LEU A 107 -9.80 15.42 5.16
N VAL A 108 -10.32 14.93 4.03
CA VAL A 108 -10.22 13.51 3.66
C VAL A 108 -8.77 13.11 3.43
N THR A 109 -7.96 13.97 2.80
CA THR A 109 -6.54 13.72 2.60
C THR A 109 -5.83 13.58 3.94
N TYR A 110 -6.08 14.50 4.88
CA TYR A 110 -5.52 14.41 6.23
C TYR A 110 -5.91 13.11 6.94
N LEU A 111 -7.20 12.76 6.92
CA LEU A 111 -7.68 11.52 7.53
C LEU A 111 -7.09 10.27 6.85
N THR A 112 -6.96 10.29 5.53
CA THR A 112 -6.38 9.17 4.76
C THR A 112 -4.90 9.00 5.07
N ILE A 113 -4.12 10.08 5.15
CA ILE A 113 -2.70 10.00 5.53
C ILE A 113 -2.58 9.51 6.98
N LEU A 114 -3.40 10.04 7.90
CA LEU A 114 -3.30 9.71 9.31
C LEU A 114 -3.69 8.24 9.59
N PHE A 115 -4.90 7.85 9.18
CA PHE A 115 -5.50 6.55 9.48
C PHE A 115 -5.21 5.48 8.42
N GLY A 116 -4.96 5.87 7.19
CA GLY A 116 -4.64 4.97 6.08
C GLY A 116 -3.15 4.74 5.88
N GLU A 117 -2.27 5.56 6.47
CA GLU A 117 -0.82 5.36 6.33
C GLU A 117 -0.06 5.46 7.65
N LEU A 118 -0.02 6.62 8.30
CA LEU A 118 0.92 6.89 9.40
C LEU A 118 0.69 5.99 10.62
N ILE A 119 -0.55 5.90 11.09
CA ILE A 119 -0.90 5.04 12.23
C ILE A 119 -0.69 3.56 11.86
N PRO A 120 -1.22 3.04 10.73
CA PRO A 120 -0.99 1.66 10.31
C PRO A 120 0.48 1.30 10.14
N LYS A 121 1.30 2.16 9.53
CA LYS A 121 2.75 1.95 9.39
C LYS A 121 3.41 1.81 10.76
N ARG A 122 3.07 2.69 11.72
CA ARG A 122 3.60 2.63 13.09
C ARG A 122 3.21 1.32 13.81
N ILE A 123 1.96 0.89 13.65
CA ILE A 123 1.49 -0.41 14.15
C ILE A 123 2.27 -1.56 13.50
N GLY A 124 2.42 -1.52 12.18
CA GLY A 124 3.19 -2.46 11.36
C GLY A 124 4.62 -2.63 11.88
N MET A 125 5.32 -1.53 12.14
CA MET A 125 6.69 -1.57 12.70
C MET A 125 6.73 -2.22 14.08
N SER A 126 5.83 -1.80 14.99
CA SER A 126 5.83 -2.28 16.38
C SER A 126 5.58 -3.79 16.52
N SER A 127 4.80 -4.37 15.60
CA SER A 127 4.36 -5.77 15.66
C SER A 127 4.65 -6.52 14.35
N SER A 128 5.80 -6.23 13.75
CA SER A 128 6.19 -6.64 12.39
C SER A 128 5.97 -8.14 12.12
N GLU A 129 6.50 -9.02 12.98
CA GLU A 129 6.41 -10.47 12.76
C GLU A 129 4.99 -11.01 12.89
N LYS A 130 4.24 -10.52 13.89
CA LYS A 130 2.85 -10.96 14.12
C LYS A 130 1.97 -10.54 12.94
N ILE A 131 2.10 -9.28 12.53
CA ILE A 131 1.32 -8.73 11.42
C ILE A 131 1.71 -9.43 10.12
N ALA A 132 3.01 -9.55 9.80
CA ALA A 132 3.49 -10.25 8.62
C ALA A 132 2.92 -11.68 8.52
N LYS A 133 2.88 -12.43 9.62
CA LYS A 133 2.26 -13.76 9.68
C LYS A 133 0.77 -13.75 9.37
N VAL A 134 0.01 -12.82 9.94
CA VAL A 134 -1.44 -12.72 9.74
C VAL A 134 -1.78 -12.31 8.30
N ILE A 135 -1.08 -11.31 7.77
CA ILE A 135 -1.34 -10.75 6.45
C ILE A 135 -0.75 -11.60 5.31
N ALA A 136 0.10 -12.58 5.63
CA ALA A 136 0.82 -13.34 4.61
C ALA A 136 -0.08 -14.05 3.60
N LYS A 137 -1.11 -14.76 4.09
CA LYS A 137 -2.05 -15.49 3.23
C LYS A 137 -2.92 -14.56 2.37
N PRO A 138 -3.60 -13.54 2.91
CA PRO A 138 -4.41 -12.66 2.07
C PRO A 138 -3.55 -11.92 1.04
N MET A 139 -2.36 -11.44 1.43
CA MET A 139 -1.47 -10.78 0.48
C MET A 139 -0.96 -11.72 -0.61
N LYS A 140 -0.66 -12.99 -0.31
CA LYS A 140 -0.29 -13.97 -1.35
C LYS A 140 -1.39 -14.18 -2.39
N TRP A 141 -2.66 -14.13 -1.97
CA TRP A 141 -3.79 -14.22 -2.90
C TRP A 141 -3.89 -12.96 -3.76
N ILE A 142 -3.82 -11.78 -3.15
CA ILE A 142 -3.87 -10.50 -3.88
C ILE A 142 -2.71 -10.40 -4.87
N SER A 143 -1.47 -10.70 -4.46
CA SER A 143 -0.29 -10.71 -5.33
C SER A 143 -0.40 -11.66 -6.51
N ARG A 144 -1.17 -12.74 -6.39
CA ARG A 144 -1.46 -13.64 -7.52
C ARG A 144 -2.44 -13.02 -8.51
N VAL A 145 -3.48 -12.36 -8.00
CA VAL A 145 -4.50 -11.70 -8.83
C VAL A 145 -3.92 -10.47 -9.54
N THR A 146 -3.06 -9.70 -8.86
CA THR A 146 -2.41 -8.51 -9.41
C THR A 146 -1.16 -8.83 -10.23
N TYR A 147 -0.71 -10.09 -10.23
CA TYR A 147 0.48 -10.52 -10.97
C TYR A 147 0.57 -10.02 -12.42
N PRO A 148 -0.46 -10.12 -13.29
CA PRO A 148 -0.35 -9.65 -14.66
C PRO A 148 -0.06 -8.15 -14.76
N PHE A 149 -0.67 -7.34 -13.91
CA PHE A 149 -0.42 -5.89 -13.87
C PHE A 149 0.98 -5.57 -13.35
N VAL A 150 1.40 -6.24 -12.29
CA VAL A 150 2.74 -6.09 -11.72
C VAL A 150 3.80 -6.54 -12.71
N TRP A 151 3.59 -7.63 -13.44
CA TRP A 151 4.52 -8.13 -14.45
C TRP A 151 4.75 -7.11 -15.57
N ILE A 152 3.70 -6.46 -16.05
CA ILE A 152 3.80 -5.37 -17.03
C ILE A 152 4.66 -4.24 -16.46
N LEU A 153 4.36 -3.78 -15.24
CA LEU A 153 5.12 -2.72 -14.59
C LEU A 153 6.59 -3.10 -14.41
N SER A 154 6.89 -4.30 -13.90
CA SER A 154 8.26 -4.79 -13.73
C SER A 154 8.99 -4.84 -15.07
N ARG A 155 8.34 -5.28 -16.15
CA ARG A 155 8.92 -5.27 -17.50
C ARG A 155 9.20 -3.85 -17.99
N SER A 156 8.27 -2.92 -17.80
CA SER A 156 8.49 -1.50 -18.12
C SER A 156 9.66 -0.93 -17.34
N THR A 157 9.77 -1.24 -16.04
CA THR A 157 10.91 -0.82 -15.21
C THR A 157 12.23 -1.39 -15.72
N SER A 158 12.31 -2.70 -15.98
CA SER A 158 13.54 -3.33 -16.50
C SER A 158 13.95 -2.75 -17.87
N LEU A 159 12.99 -2.45 -18.75
CA LEU A 159 13.27 -1.80 -20.04
C LEU A 159 13.86 -0.40 -19.84
N LEU A 160 13.31 0.39 -18.92
CA LEU A 160 13.86 1.71 -18.60
C LEU A 160 15.25 1.63 -17.98
N TYR A 161 15.51 0.65 -17.10
CA TYR A 161 16.83 0.42 -16.53
C TYR A 161 17.85 0.05 -17.61
N SER A 162 17.46 -0.80 -18.56
CA SER A 162 18.29 -1.18 -19.71
C SER A 162 18.54 0.01 -20.65
N LEU A 163 17.58 0.91 -20.83
CA LEU A 163 17.75 2.11 -21.66
C LEU A 163 18.64 3.17 -20.98
N LEU A 164 18.62 3.22 -19.65
CA LEU A 164 19.37 4.19 -18.85
C LEU A 164 20.73 3.65 -18.36
N ASN A 165 21.12 2.43 -18.75
CA ASN A 165 22.33 1.73 -18.27
C ASN A 165 22.45 1.72 -16.73
N LEU A 166 21.32 1.62 -16.02
CA LEU A 166 21.31 1.54 -14.57
C LEU A 166 21.60 0.10 -14.13
N PRO A 167 22.45 -0.12 -13.10
CA PRO A 167 22.72 -1.47 -12.60
C PRO A 167 21.44 -2.06 -12.01
N ASP A 168 20.96 -3.17 -12.57
CA ASP A 168 19.82 -3.89 -12.03
C ASP A 168 20.23 -4.55 -10.69
N ARG A 169 19.36 -4.46 -9.68
CA ARG A 169 19.64 -4.99 -8.35
C ARG A 169 19.65 -6.53 -8.35
N GLN A 170 18.97 -7.15 -9.32
CA GLN A 170 19.01 -8.60 -9.52
C GLN A 170 20.39 -9.11 -9.94
N THR A 171 21.16 -8.33 -10.70
CA THR A 171 22.50 -8.68 -11.17
C THR A 171 23.57 -8.70 -10.07
N LYS A 172 23.35 -8.02 -8.92
CA LYS A 172 24.32 -8.05 -7.80
C LYS A 172 24.35 -9.38 -7.05
N ILE A 173 23.25 -10.14 -7.03
CA ILE A 173 23.20 -11.42 -6.32
C ILE A 173 24.07 -12.46 -7.04
N THR A 174 24.14 -12.43 -8.37
CA THR A 174 24.96 -13.35 -9.16
C THR A 174 26.46 -13.15 -8.95
N GLU A 175 26.93 -11.91 -8.80
CA GLU A 175 28.37 -11.63 -8.56
C GLU A 175 28.82 -12.01 -7.14
N ASP A 176 27.98 -11.74 -6.13
CA ASP A 176 28.29 -12.10 -4.74
C ASP A 176 28.19 -13.62 -4.50
N GLU A 177 27.31 -14.35 -5.20
CA GLU A 177 27.26 -15.82 -5.15
C GLU A 177 28.49 -16.46 -5.83
N ILE A 178 28.97 -15.92 -6.96
CA ILE A 178 30.15 -16.46 -7.66
C ILE A 178 31.44 -16.27 -6.81
N LYS A 179 31.58 -15.15 -6.09
CA LYS A 179 32.72 -14.93 -5.19
C LYS A 179 32.70 -15.81 -3.93
N SER A 180 31.57 -16.41 -3.59
CA SER A 180 31.48 -17.33 -2.44
C SER A 180 31.85 -18.78 -2.79
N ILE A 181 32.05 -19.09 -4.08
CA ILE A 181 32.34 -20.43 -4.60
C ILE A 181 33.82 -20.55 -5.05
N ILE A 182 34.57 -19.44 -5.10
CA ILE A 182 35.99 -19.40 -5.49
C ILE A 182 36.87 -19.18 -4.25
#